data_AF-A0A522T9H6-F1
#
_entry.id   AF-A0A522T9H6-F1
#
_cell.length_a   1.000
_cell.length_b   1.000
_cell.length_c   1.000
_cell.angle_alpha   90.00
_cell.angle_beta   90.00
_cell.angle_gamma   90.00
#
_symmetry.space_group_name_H-M   'P 1'
#
loop_
_entity.id
_entity.type
_entity.pdbx_description
1 polymer ?
#
loop_
_entity_poly.entity_id
_entity_poly.type
_entity_poly.pdbx_seq_one_letter_code
_entity_poly.pdbx_strand_id
1 'polypeptide(L)'
;MASPAPPSPSPTLSPAERARHHLVHLTGTYGFEICADPWRCEALLRDLCGGGGREIFWLISALRQNLVADIRAALGNTAEPILLARLTQKLVEELGLASGPAQWTAEVWIEAVRRAPVSSTTVTPLPAPPPLPSWPAPGEALADAWAPLPRGLDRRWLSLCLASVVLSGAALALITWIAFGPVSLQPRDWLLTTAELTIGLAVFGLCDFFLARAVERQGPRRRPAPAQAPWALAPELLSLIAQPAVLVAGAIVWIAGWIGAAHYFGPTTGFTFELGRALQTVILLAFFYKWAGWMTQLQGAIATTLVRLHS
;
A
#
# COMPACT_ATOMS: atom_id res chain seq x y z
N MET A 1 24.08 36.89 -2.92
CA MET A 1 24.89 36.42 -1.77
C MET A 1 24.49 34.99 -1.50
N ALA A 2 25.40 34.03 -1.72
CA ALA A 2 25.12 32.61 -1.54
C ALA A 2 24.94 32.31 -0.04
N SER A 3 23.77 31.79 0.33
CA SER A 3 23.52 31.29 1.68
C SER A 3 24.42 30.06 1.90
N PRO A 4 25.21 30.00 2.98
CA PRO A 4 26.09 28.87 3.24
C PRO A 4 25.23 27.61 3.43
N ALA A 5 25.56 26.54 2.70
CA ALA A 5 25.01 25.22 2.93
C ALA A 5 25.18 24.86 4.42
N PRO A 6 24.16 24.32 5.09
CA PRO A 6 24.25 24.02 6.51
C PRO A 6 25.39 23.03 6.75
N PRO A 7 26.15 23.16 7.87
CA PRO A 7 27.19 22.21 8.20
C PRO A 7 26.55 20.83 8.29
N SER A 8 26.98 19.93 7.41
CA SER A 8 26.55 18.54 7.47
C SER A 8 26.98 18.00 8.84
N PRO A 9 26.04 17.46 9.65
CA PRO A 9 26.39 16.91 10.95
C PRO A 9 27.45 15.82 10.76
N SER A 10 28.47 15.82 11.61
CA SER A 10 29.57 14.85 11.56
C SER A 10 29.02 13.42 11.45
N PRO A 11 29.59 12.54 10.61
CA PRO A 11 29.06 11.19 10.34
C PRO A 11 29.06 10.24 11.55
N THR A 12 29.53 10.70 12.71
CA THR A 12 29.62 9.94 13.97
C THR A 12 28.37 10.02 14.85
N LEU A 13 27.38 10.84 14.50
CA LEU A 13 26.15 10.97 15.30
C LEU A 13 25.18 9.81 15.05
N SER A 14 24.54 9.35 16.14
CA SER A 14 23.50 8.31 16.10
C SER A 14 22.30 8.77 15.23
N PRO A 15 21.52 7.84 14.63
CA PRO A 15 20.39 8.19 13.79
C PRO A 15 19.35 9.07 14.50
N ALA A 16 19.13 8.85 15.79
CA ALA A 16 18.23 9.67 16.62
C ALA A 16 18.76 11.10 16.78
N GLU A 17 20.06 11.27 17.00
CA GLU A 17 20.64 12.59 17.18
C GLU A 17 20.63 13.40 15.88
N ARG A 18 20.83 12.74 14.73
CA ARG A 18 20.67 13.38 13.41
C ARG A 18 19.24 13.86 13.18
N ALA A 19 18.24 13.03 13.49
CA ALA A 19 16.83 13.40 13.32
C ALA A 19 16.46 14.61 14.21
N ARG A 20 16.90 14.61 15.46
CA ARG A 20 16.74 15.74 16.40
C ARG A 20 17.37 17.01 15.84
N HIS A 21 18.64 16.95 15.45
CA HIS A 21 19.38 18.11 14.93
C HIS A 21 18.73 18.70 13.68
N HIS A 22 18.34 17.86 12.72
CA HIS A 22 17.69 18.32 11.50
C HIS A 22 16.30 18.92 11.75
N LEU A 23 15.49 18.32 12.64
CA LEU A 23 14.19 18.90 12.99
C LEU A 23 14.36 20.29 13.60
N VAL A 24 15.24 20.43 14.60
CA VAL A 24 15.51 21.71 15.27
C VAL A 24 16.03 22.76 14.29
N HIS A 25 16.90 22.36 13.36
CA HIS A 25 17.39 23.24 12.31
C HIS A 25 16.26 23.69 11.37
N LEU A 26 15.39 22.77 10.96
CA LEU A 26 14.26 23.06 10.08
C LEU A 26 13.27 24.02 10.74
N THR A 27 12.88 23.79 12.00
CA THR A 27 11.97 24.68 12.73
C THR A 27 12.61 26.02 13.05
N GLY A 28 13.93 26.06 13.28
CA GLY A 28 14.67 27.31 13.44
C GLY A 28 14.75 28.14 12.14
N THR A 29 14.89 27.48 10.99
CA THR A 29 15.07 28.14 9.68
C THR A 29 13.75 28.57 9.05
N TYR A 30 12.73 27.70 9.07
CA TYR A 30 11.45 27.90 8.39
C TYR A 30 10.31 28.27 9.34
N GLY A 31 10.57 28.30 10.66
CA GLY A 31 9.55 28.55 11.66
C GLY A 31 8.52 27.42 11.75
N PHE A 32 7.34 27.75 12.27
CA PHE A 32 6.24 26.79 12.43
C PHE A 32 5.44 26.51 11.15
N GLU A 33 5.71 27.21 10.04
CA GLU A 33 5.01 26.96 8.78
C GLU A 33 5.30 25.55 8.23
N ILE A 34 6.50 25.04 8.47
CA ILE A 34 6.85 23.65 8.13
C ILE A 34 6.05 22.63 8.93
N CYS A 35 5.58 23.00 10.12
CA CYS A 35 4.75 22.16 10.98
C CYS A 35 3.27 22.19 10.58
N ALA A 36 2.84 23.12 9.72
CA ALA A 36 1.46 23.18 9.23
C ALA A 36 1.15 22.05 8.24
N ASP A 37 2.15 21.54 7.53
CA ASP A 37 2.04 20.41 6.62
C ASP A 37 2.94 19.24 7.07
N PRO A 38 2.36 18.22 7.75
CA PRO A 38 3.11 17.06 8.22
C PRO A 38 3.81 16.28 7.11
N TRP A 39 3.24 16.26 5.88
CA TRP A 39 3.80 15.50 4.76
C TRP A 39 5.07 16.16 4.24
N ARG A 40 5.05 17.49 4.14
CA ARG A 40 6.21 18.27 3.74
C ARG A 40 7.34 18.21 4.76
N CYS A 41 7.02 18.26 6.05
CA CYS A 41 7.99 18.06 7.13
C CYS A 41 8.62 16.66 7.06
N GLU A 42 7.80 15.63 6.82
CA GLU A 42 8.24 14.23 6.69
C GLU A 42 9.19 14.03 5.50
N ALA A 43 8.88 14.63 4.34
CA ALA A 43 9.74 14.57 3.15
C ALA A 43 11.11 15.20 3.41
N LEU A 44 11.14 16.40 3.99
CA LEU A 44 12.39 17.12 4.29
C LEU A 44 13.26 16.37 5.31
N LEU A 45 12.66 15.79 6.35
CA LEU A 45 13.40 14.99 7.33
C LEU A 45 13.99 13.72 6.71
N ARG A 46 13.27 13.07 5.78
CA ARG A 46 13.77 11.88 5.08
C ARG A 46 14.93 12.21 4.15
N ASP A 47 14.82 13.31 3.41
CA ASP A 47 15.87 13.76 2.50
C ASP A 47 17.16 14.12 3.26
N LEU A 48 17.03 14.73 4.45
CA LEU A 48 18.19 15.15 5.25
C LEU A 48 18.81 14.03 6.09
N CYS A 49 18.00 13.11 6.64
CA CYS A 49 18.52 12.11 7.58
C CYS A 49 19.12 10.87 6.90
N GLY A 50 18.82 10.60 5.62
CA GLY A 50 19.39 9.51 4.81
C GLY A 50 19.15 8.07 5.33
N GLY A 51 18.61 7.91 6.53
CA GLY A 51 18.39 6.66 7.26
C GLY A 51 18.05 6.93 8.73
N GLY A 52 16.80 6.65 9.11
CA GLY A 52 16.23 6.95 10.43
C GLY A 52 14.69 6.85 10.45
N GLY A 53 14.13 5.83 9.81
CA GLY A 53 12.68 5.77 9.54
C GLY A 53 11.81 5.68 10.79
N ARG A 54 12.33 5.13 11.89
CA ARG A 54 11.58 4.99 13.15
C ARG A 54 11.46 6.30 13.89
N GLU A 55 12.56 7.05 13.95
CA GLU A 55 12.66 8.33 14.64
C GLU A 55 11.84 9.40 13.91
N ILE A 56 11.92 9.43 12.58
CA ILE A 56 11.06 10.30 11.74
C ILE A 56 9.59 9.95 11.95
N PHE A 57 9.25 8.65 12.00
CA PHE A 57 7.89 8.22 12.23
C PHE A 57 7.34 8.74 13.56
N TRP A 58 8.09 8.65 14.67
CA TRP A 58 7.64 9.17 15.97
C TRP A 58 7.41 10.69 15.95
N LEU A 59 8.36 11.44 15.38
CA LEU A 59 8.26 12.91 15.28
C LEU A 59 7.03 13.35 14.46
N ILE A 60 6.79 12.72 13.31
CA ILE A 60 5.66 13.07 12.44
C ILE A 60 4.33 12.60 13.03
N SER A 61 4.31 11.47 13.73
CA SER A 61 3.09 10.98 14.41
C SER A 61 2.66 11.95 15.51
N ALA A 62 3.60 12.47 16.28
CA ALA A 62 3.34 13.52 17.27
C ALA A 62 2.83 14.82 16.62
N LEU A 63 3.41 15.22 15.49
CA LEU A 63 2.97 16.40 14.75
C LEU A 63 1.52 16.28 14.28
N ARG A 64 1.13 15.11 13.75
CA ARG A 64 -0.24 14.81 13.29
C ARG A 64 -1.27 14.84 14.42
N GLN A 65 -0.86 14.57 15.67
CA GLN A 65 -1.71 14.70 16.85
C GLN A 65 -1.76 16.10 17.45
N ASN A 66 -1.38 17.13 16.69
CA ASN A 66 -1.36 18.54 17.12
C ASN A 66 -0.47 18.81 18.36
N LEU A 67 0.51 17.95 18.63
CA LEU A 67 1.39 18.09 19.80
C LEU A 67 2.16 19.42 19.80
N VAL A 68 2.51 19.94 18.62
CA VAL A 68 3.18 21.25 18.46
C VAL A 68 2.29 22.41 18.92
N ALA A 69 0.98 22.35 18.67
CA ALA A 69 0.04 23.36 19.14
C ALA A 69 -0.11 23.31 20.67
N ASP A 70 -0.19 22.10 21.24
CA ASP A 70 -0.26 21.90 22.70
C ASP A 70 0.99 22.40 23.41
N ILE A 71 2.18 22.12 22.86
CA ILE A 71 3.44 22.65 23.39
C ILE A 71 3.40 24.17 23.35
N ARG A 72 3.05 24.78 22.22
CA ARG A 72 3.03 26.26 22.10
C ARG A 72 2.07 26.93 23.08
N ALA A 73 0.93 26.31 23.38
CA ALA A 73 -0.03 26.85 24.34
C ALA A 73 0.45 26.73 25.80
N ALA A 74 1.19 25.67 26.12
CA ALA A 74 1.64 25.37 27.48
C ALA A 74 3.04 25.90 27.81
N LEU A 75 3.89 26.07 26.80
CA LEU A 75 5.27 26.52 26.94
C LEU A 75 5.28 27.99 27.40
N GLY A 76 5.81 28.22 28.61
CA GLY A 76 5.78 29.53 29.29
C GLY A 76 4.72 29.65 30.38
N ASN A 77 3.67 28.82 30.35
CA ASN A 77 2.60 28.81 31.35
C ASN A 77 2.73 27.64 32.35
N THR A 78 3.42 26.56 31.98
CA THR A 78 3.58 25.34 32.78
C THR A 78 5.05 25.01 32.97
N ALA A 79 5.42 24.50 34.15
CA ALA A 79 6.78 24.02 34.41
C ALA A 79 7.13 22.87 33.44
N GLU A 80 8.32 22.98 32.83
CA GLU A 80 8.81 22.04 31.83
C GLU A 80 8.73 20.54 32.22
N PRO A 81 9.10 20.10 33.44
CA PRO A 81 9.00 18.68 33.79
C PRO A 81 7.55 18.18 33.82
N ILE A 82 6.60 19.05 34.17
CA ILE A 82 5.17 18.71 34.20
C ILE A 82 4.63 18.63 32.76
N LEU A 83 5.04 19.55 31.90
CA LEU A 83 4.69 19.54 30.49
C LEU A 83 5.24 18.28 29.80
N LEU A 84 6.50 17.92 30.06
CA LEU A 84 7.14 16.73 29.50
C LEU A 84 6.41 15.45 29.93
N ALA A 85 6.10 15.31 31.22
CA ALA A 85 5.36 14.16 31.73
C ALA A 85 3.97 14.03 31.08
N ARG A 86 3.23 15.13 30.96
CA ARG A 86 1.90 15.16 30.33
C ARG A 86 1.95 14.77 28.85
N LEU A 87 2.91 15.30 28.09
CA LEU A 87 3.06 14.99 26.67
C LEU A 87 3.52 13.55 26.45
N THR A 88 4.42 13.05 27.28
CA THR A 88 4.85 11.65 27.25
C THR A 88 3.68 10.71 27.48
N GLN A 89 2.85 11.00 28.50
CA GLN A 89 1.66 10.20 28.78
C GLN A 89 0.67 10.23 27.61
N LYS A 90 0.41 11.41 27.04
CA LYS A 90 -0.45 11.55 25.84
C LYS A 90 0.05 10.72 24.67
N LEU A 91 1.36 10.74 24.40
CA LEU A 91 1.99 9.95 23.34
C LEU A 91 1.91 8.43 23.59
N VAL A 92 1.98 7.99 24.85
CA VAL A 92 1.82 6.58 25.21
C VAL A 92 0.37 6.13 25.04
N GLU A 93 -0.58 6.92 25.53
CA GLU A 93 -2.01 6.58 25.54
C GLU A 93 -2.66 6.71 24.15
N GLU A 94 -2.37 7.79 23.41
CA GLU A 94 -3.03 8.08 22.14
C GLU A 94 -2.32 7.50 20.91
N LEU A 95 -0.99 7.34 20.94
CA LEU A 95 -0.22 6.74 19.82
C LEU A 95 0.26 5.32 20.11
N GLY A 96 0.07 4.80 21.33
CA GLY A 96 0.60 3.50 21.71
C GLY A 96 2.13 3.41 21.69
N LEU A 97 2.83 4.55 21.83
CA LEU A 97 4.28 4.57 21.86
C LEU A 97 4.81 3.98 23.16
N ALA A 98 5.96 3.29 23.09
CA ALA A 98 6.69 2.92 24.30
C ALA A 98 7.18 4.19 25.03
N SER A 99 7.33 4.10 26.35
CA SER A 99 7.68 5.23 27.22
C SER A 99 8.96 5.96 26.79
N GLY A 100 10.02 5.22 26.43
CA GLY A 100 11.29 5.81 25.97
C GLY A 100 11.15 6.66 24.69
N PRO A 101 10.62 6.09 23.58
CA PRO A 101 10.34 6.86 22.36
C PRO A 101 9.38 8.03 22.55
N ALA A 102 8.36 7.87 23.40
CA ALA A 102 7.41 8.94 23.72
C ALA A 102 8.10 10.12 24.41
N GLN A 103 8.92 9.83 25.43
CA GLN A 103 9.67 10.85 26.15
C GLN A 103 10.65 11.57 25.21
N TRP A 104 11.43 10.81 24.45
CA TRP A 104 12.37 11.38 23.47
C TRP A 104 11.66 12.31 22.47
N THR A 105 10.51 11.88 21.94
CA THR A 105 9.73 12.67 20.98
C THR A 105 9.25 13.99 21.59
N ALA A 106 8.76 13.95 22.83
CA ALA A 106 8.32 15.14 23.53
C ALA A 106 9.48 16.11 23.80
N GLU A 107 10.65 15.61 24.23
CA GLU A 107 11.85 16.43 24.45
C GLU A 107 12.30 17.15 23.17
N VAL A 108 12.34 16.42 22.05
CA VAL A 108 12.77 16.97 20.75
C VAL A 108 11.81 18.07 20.27
N TRP A 109 10.50 17.88 20.42
CA TRP A 109 9.52 18.89 20.02
C TRP A 109 9.51 20.12 20.94
N ILE A 110 9.70 19.96 22.26
CA ILE A 110 9.84 21.09 23.18
C ILE A 110 11.06 21.94 22.80
N GLU A 111 12.18 21.29 22.47
CA GLU A 111 13.39 21.99 22.04
C GLU A 111 13.18 22.70 20.69
N ALA A 112 12.56 22.02 19.72
CA ALA A 112 12.28 22.58 18.40
C ALA A 112 11.36 23.81 18.47
N VAL A 113 10.35 23.80 19.35
CA VAL A 113 9.44 24.93 19.58
C VAL A 113 10.16 26.08 20.29
N ARG A 114 11.05 25.79 21.25
CA ARG A 114 11.83 26.81 21.97
C ARG A 114 12.78 27.57 21.06
N ARG A 115 13.41 26.87 20.12
CA ARG A 115 14.41 27.43 19.20
C ARG A 115 13.79 28.04 17.94
N ALA A 116 12.52 27.79 17.68
CA ALA A 116 11.82 28.43 16.58
C ALA A 116 11.69 29.93 16.86
N PRO A 117 12.00 30.80 15.87
CA PRO A 117 11.89 32.24 16.05
C PRO A 117 10.44 32.61 16.37
N VAL A 118 10.24 33.30 17.50
CA VAL A 118 8.96 33.94 17.85
C VAL A 118 8.80 35.10 16.88
N SER A 119 8.07 34.87 15.79
CA SER A 119 7.79 35.77 14.66
C SER A 119 8.27 37.22 14.86
N SER A 120 9.44 37.54 14.32
CA SER A 120 9.80 38.89 13.93
C SER A 120 10.01 38.86 12.42
N THR A 121 9.06 39.45 11.71
CA THR A 121 9.05 39.78 10.28
C THR A 121 10.42 39.75 9.60
N THR A 122 10.80 38.61 9.02
CA THR A 122 11.70 38.57 7.87
C THR A 122 11.25 37.40 7.02
N VAL A 123 10.26 37.68 6.19
CA VAL A 123 9.86 36.80 5.08
C VAL A 123 11.08 36.72 4.17
N THR A 124 11.90 35.69 4.33
CA THR A 124 12.62 35.16 3.17
C THR A 124 11.52 34.50 2.35
N PRO A 125 11.16 35.02 1.17
CA PRO A 125 10.16 34.37 0.35
C PRO A 125 10.70 32.99 0.06
N LEU A 126 10.02 31.96 0.56
CA LEU A 126 10.21 30.62 0.03
C LEU A 126 10.11 30.75 -1.50
N PRO A 127 11.00 30.11 -2.27
CA PRO A 127 10.91 30.14 -3.72
C PRO A 127 9.47 29.79 -4.10
N ALA A 128 8.83 30.70 -4.83
CA ALA A 128 7.44 30.58 -5.21
C ALA A 128 7.20 29.18 -5.77
N PRO A 129 6.06 28.53 -5.45
CA PRO A 129 5.70 27.31 -6.14
C PRO A 129 5.82 27.57 -7.64
N PRO A 130 6.48 26.66 -8.41
CA PRO A 130 6.53 26.82 -9.85
C PRO A 130 5.11 27.07 -10.35
N PRO A 131 4.92 27.98 -11.33
CA PRO A 131 3.60 28.30 -11.84
C PRO A 131 2.85 26.99 -12.10
N LEU A 132 1.63 26.89 -11.55
CA LEU A 132 0.78 25.73 -11.74
C LEU A 132 0.78 25.40 -13.23
N PRO A 133 1.04 24.14 -13.64
CA PRO A 133 0.96 23.77 -15.04
C PRO A 133 -0.43 24.16 -15.53
N SER A 134 -0.49 25.03 -16.54
CA SER A 134 -1.71 25.32 -17.26
C SER A 134 -2.20 24.01 -17.84
N TRP A 135 -3.26 23.45 -17.28
CA TRP A 135 -3.85 22.21 -17.77
C TRP A 135 -4.25 22.45 -19.23
N PRO A 136 -3.78 21.62 -20.18
CA PRO A 136 -4.13 21.77 -21.58
C PRO A 136 -5.64 21.64 -21.75
N ALA A 137 -6.18 22.34 -22.74
CA ALA A 137 -7.61 22.27 -23.04
C ALA A 137 -8.03 20.80 -23.28
N PRO A 138 -9.27 20.40 -22.93
CA PRO A 138 -9.71 19.00 -22.98
C PRO A 138 -9.50 18.29 -24.34
N GLY A 139 -9.39 19.05 -25.43
CA GLY A 139 -9.14 18.54 -26.78
C GLY A 139 -7.66 18.20 -27.08
N GLU A 140 -6.70 18.90 -26.48
CA GLU A 140 -5.26 18.64 -26.68
C GLU A 140 -4.77 17.48 -25.80
N ALA A 141 -5.33 17.34 -24.60
CA ALA A 141 -5.00 16.25 -23.66
C ALA A 141 -5.29 14.85 -24.23
N LEU A 142 -6.30 14.73 -25.10
CA LEU A 142 -6.68 13.46 -25.75
C LEU A 142 -5.77 13.11 -26.93
N ALA A 143 -5.20 14.09 -27.61
CA ALA A 143 -4.24 13.88 -28.69
C ALA A 143 -2.87 13.45 -28.14
N ASP A 144 -2.43 14.08 -27.03
CA ASP A 144 -1.20 13.70 -26.32
C ASP A 144 -1.34 12.39 -25.52
N ALA A 145 -2.57 11.96 -25.20
CA ALA A 145 -2.81 10.69 -24.50
C ALA A 145 -2.36 9.45 -25.30
N TRP A 146 -2.25 9.56 -26.63
CA TRP A 146 -1.75 8.50 -27.51
C TRP A 146 -0.24 8.61 -27.80
N ALA A 147 0.46 9.58 -27.19
CA ALA A 147 1.91 9.63 -27.24
C ALA A 147 2.50 8.31 -26.68
N PRO A 148 3.61 7.81 -27.25
CA PRO A 148 4.22 6.55 -26.83
C PRO A 148 4.45 6.57 -25.32
N LEU A 149 3.95 5.52 -24.63
CA LEU A 149 4.00 5.34 -23.18
C LEU A 149 5.23 6.02 -22.55
N PRO A 150 5.09 6.92 -21.55
CA PRO A 150 6.23 7.52 -20.85
C PRO A 150 7.20 6.41 -20.44
N ARG A 151 8.46 6.59 -20.84
CA ARG A 151 9.58 5.64 -20.71
C ARG A 151 9.95 5.28 -19.25
N GLY A 152 9.11 5.64 -18.28
CA GLY A 152 9.27 5.38 -16.84
C GLY A 152 8.31 4.32 -16.27
N LEU A 153 7.44 3.70 -17.07
CA LEU A 153 6.62 2.60 -16.57
C LEU A 153 7.51 1.37 -16.34
N ASP A 154 7.62 0.93 -15.08
CA ASP A 154 8.46 -0.20 -14.72
C ASP A 154 7.91 -1.47 -15.40
N ARG A 155 8.60 -1.92 -16.47
CA ARG A 155 8.22 -3.11 -17.23
C ARG A 155 8.08 -4.34 -16.34
N ARG A 156 8.83 -4.40 -15.23
CA ARG A 156 8.76 -5.50 -14.27
C ARG A 156 7.41 -5.50 -13.55
N TRP A 157 6.96 -4.36 -13.07
CA TRP A 157 5.65 -4.22 -12.43
C TRP A 157 4.52 -4.64 -13.36
N LEU A 158 4.53 -4.12 -14.60
CA LEU A 158 3.49 -4.45 -15.57
C LEU A 158 3.50 -5.95 -15.92
N SER A 159 4.68 -6.57 -16.02
CA SER A 159 4.80 -8.02 -16.23
C SER A 159 4.23 -8.83 -15.07
N LEU A 160 4.36 -8.36 -13.82
CA LEU A 160 3.78 -9.01 -12.65
C LEU A 160 2.25 -8.92 -12.67
N CYS A 161 1.69 -7.76 -13.00
CA CYS A 161 0.24 -7.59 -13.13
C CYS A 161 -0.34 -8.50 -14.24
N LEU A 162 0.30 -8.53 -15.41
CA LEU A 162 -0.12 -9.42 -16.51
C LEU A 162 -0.01 -10.89 -16.11
N ALA A 163 1.07 -11.29 -15.45
CA ALA A 163 1.23 -12.66 -14.97
C ALA A 163 0.09 -13.06 -14.03
N SER A 164 -0.36 -12.16 -13.14
CA SER A 164 -1.48 -12.42 -12.23
C SER A 164 -2.78 -12.69 -12.99
N VAL A 165 -3.08 -11.85 -13.98
CA VAL A 165 -4.30 -11.98 -14.79
C VAL A 165 -4.28 -13.28 -15.60
N VAL A 166 -3.15 -13.60 -16.23
CA VAL A 166 -2.99 -14.85 -17.00
C VAL A 166 -3.14 -16.07 -16.10
N LEU A 167 -2.54 -16.05 -14.91
CA LEU A 167 -2.62 -17.16 -13.96
C LEU A 167 -4.05 -17.36 -13.45
N SER A 168 -4.76 -16.27 -13.14
CA SER A 168 -6.17 -16.31 -12.75
C SER A 168 -7.06 -16.87 -13.86
N GLY A 169 -6.79 -16.48 -15.12
CA GLY A 169 -7.48 -17.03 -16.28
C GLY A 169 -7.23 -18.53 -16.50
N ALA A 170 -5.98 -18.97 -16.29
CA ALA A 170 -5.63 -20.39 -16.38
C ALA A 170 -6.32 -21.23 -15.28
N ALA A 171 -6.44 -20.70 -14.06
CA ALA A 171 -7.19 -21.36 -13.00
C ALA A 171 -8.68 -21.53 -13.37
N LEU A 172 -9.32 -20.51 -13.94
CA LEU A 172 -10.70 -20.61 -14.45
C LEU A 172 -10.83 -21.64 -15.56
N ALA A 173 -9.90 -21.65 -16.52
CA ALA A 173 -9.90 -22.63 -17.60
C ALA A 173 -9.79 -24.06 -17.06
N LEU A 174 -8.94 -24.29 -16.05
CA LEU A 174 -8.82 -25.59 -15.39
C LEU A 174 -10.12 -25.98 -14.67
N ILE A 175 -10.73 -25.08 -13.90
CA ILE A 175 -12.01 -25.33 -13.22
C ILE A 175 -13.11 -25.66 -14.25
N THR A 176 -13.16 -24.92 -15.36
CA THR A 176 -14.14 -25.14 -16.44
C THR A 176 -13.92 -26.47 -17.13
N TRP A 177 -12.66 -26.80 -17.43
CA TRP A 177 -12.28 -28.09 -18.01
C TRP A 177 -12.71 -29.26 -17.12
N ILE A 178 -12.55 -29.13 -15.79
CA ILE A 178 -12.94 -30.20 -14.85
C ILE A 178 -14.45 -30.24 -14.65
N ALA A 179 -15.13 -29.09 -14.69
CA ALA A 179 -16.59 -29.03 -14.55
C ALA A 179 -17.33 -29.66 -15.74
N PHE A 180 -16.82 -29.49 -16.96
CA PHE A 180 -17.47 -29.89 -18.22
C PHE A 180 -16.71 -30.96 -19.02
N GLY A 181 -15.54 -31.39 -18.57
CA GLY A 181 -14.74 -32.40 -19.24
C GLY A 181 -15.51 -33.73 -19.35
N PRO A 182 -15.09 -34.62 -20.26
CA PRO A 182 -15.71 -35.93 -20.42
C PRO A 182 -15.47 -36.75 -19.14
N VAL A 183 -16.38 -36.63 -18.18
CA VAL A 183 -16.35 -37.39 -16.93
C VAL A 183 -16.71 -38.82 -17.27
N SER A 184 -15.67 -39.66 -17.38
CA SER A 184 -15.84 -41.10 -17.35
C SER A 184 -16.51 -41.51 -16.03
N LEU A 185 -17.52 -42.38 -16.12
CA LEU A 185 -18.24 -42.94 -14.97
C LEU A 185 -17.39 -43.93 -14.16
N GLN A 186 -16.15 -44.20 -14.55
CA GLN A 186 -15.30 -45.13 -13.81
C GLN A 186 -14.73 -44.46 -12.53
N PRO A 187 -14.79 -45.12 -11.36
CA PRO A 187 -14.31 -44.55 -10.10
C PRO A 187 -12.82 -44.19 -10.09
N ARG A 188 -12.00 -44.85 -10.93
CA ARG A 188 -10.57 -44.53 -11.08
C ARG A 188 -10.34 -43.17 -11.72
N ASP A 189 -11.14 -42.83 -12.73
CA ASP A 189 -11.00 -41.58 -13.47
C ASP A 189 -11.44 -40.38 -12.63
N TRP A 190 -12.39 -40.59 -11.71
CA TRP A 190 -12.79 -39.58 -10.74
C TRP A 190 -11.66 -39.23 -9.72
N LEU A 191 -10.91 -40.23 -9.23
CA LEU A 191 -9.78 -39.97 -8.32
C LEU A 191 -8.66 -39.19 -9.00
N LEU A 192 -8.36 -39.56 -10.25
CA LEU A 192 -7.34 -38.87 -11.06
C LEU A 192 -7.73 -37.43 -11.32
N THR A 193 -8.96 -37.17 -11.76
CA THR A 193 -9.45 -35.79 -12.00
C THR A 193 -9.48 -34.95 -10.72
N THR A 194 -9.79 -35.55 -9.57
CA THR A 194 -9.74 -34.86 -8.27
C THR A 194 -8.31 -34.54 -7.84
N ALA A 195 -7.36 -35.45 -8.09
CA ALA A 195 -5.94 -35.20 -7.83
C ALA A 195 -5.41 -34.09 -8.76
N GLU A 196 -5.76 -34.12 -10.05
CA GLU A 196 -5.41 -33.07 -11.02
C GLU A 196 -5.96 -31.70 -10.61
N LEU A 197 -7.23 -31.62 -10.18
CA LEU A 197 -7.81 -30.40 -9.63
C LEU A 197 -6.99 -29.89 -8.44
N THR A 198 -6.69 -30.76 -7.50
CA THR A 198 -6.02 -30.40 -6.24
C THR A 198 -4.60 -29.90 -6.51
N ILE A 199 -3.84 -30.62 -7.35
CA ILE A 199 -2.49 -30.25 -7.73
C ILE A 199 -2.51 -28.94 -8.52
N GLY A 200 -3.40 -28.80 -9.50
CA GLY A 200 -3.53 -27.59 -10.30
C GLY A 200 -3.84 -26.36 -9.45
N LEU A 201 -4.87 -26.43 -8.59
CA LEU A 201 -5.22 -25.34 -7.68
C LEU A 201 -4.12 -25.02 -6.68
N ALA A 202 -3.40 -26.03 -6.18
CA ALA A 202 -2.26 -25.82 -5.28
C ALA A 202 -1.11 -25.07 -5.99
N VAL A 203 -0.77 -25.47 -7.22
CA VAL A 203 0.27 -24.80 -8.03
C VAL A 203 -0.15 -23.36 -8.33
N PHE A 204 -1.39 -23.14 -8.78
CA PHE A 204 -1.89 -21.80 -9.06
C PHE A 204 -1.91 -20.92 -7.81
N GLY A 205 -2.40 -21.44 -6.67
CA GLY A 205 -2.38 -20.72 -5.40
C GLY A 205 -0.96 -20.37 -4.95
N LEU A 206 0.00 -21.28 -5.12
CA LEU A 206 1.41 -21.04 -4.80
C LEU A 206 2.00 -19.93 -5.69
N CYS A 207 1.73 -19.98 -7.00
CA CYS A 207 2.17 -18.96 -7.95
C CYS A 207 1.57 -17.58 -7.64
N ASP A 208 0.26 -17.49 -7.37
CA ASP A 208 -0.41 -16.25 -6.94
C ASP A 208 0.19 -15.72 -5.64
N PHE A 209 0.47 -16.60 -4.67
CA PHE A 209 1.09 -16.22 -3.40
C PHE A 209 2.49 -15.61 -3.61
N PHE A 210 3.34 -16.24 -4.42
CA PHE A 210 4.67 -15.70 -4.73
C PHE A 210 4.58 -14.39 -5.49
N LEU A 211 3.61 -14.26 -6.39
CA LEU A 211 3.37 -13.05 -7.14
C LEU A 211 2.92 -11.91 -6.23
N ALA A 212 2.01 -12.17 -5.29
CA ALA A 212 1.57 -11.21 -4.28
C ALA A 212 2.75 -10.74 -3.41
N ARG A 213 3.59 -11.68 -2.96
CA ARG A 213 4.83 -11.37 -2.23
C ARG A 213 5.83 -10.57 -3.06
N ALA A 214 5.94 -10.83 -4.36
CA ALA A 214 6.83 -10.09 -5.25
C ALA A 214 6.35 -8.65 -5.45
N VAL A 215 5.05 -8.47 -5.64
CA VAL A 215 4.35 -7.18 -5.74
C VAL A 215 4.57 -6.35 -4.47
N GLU A 216 4.37 -6.96 -3.29
CA GLU A 216 4.59 -6.30 -2.00
C GLU A 216 6.05 -5.82 -1.81
N ARG A 217 7.02 -6.64 -2.22
CA ARG A 217 8.46 -6.30 -2.13
C ARG A 217 8.90 -5.23 -3.12
N GLN A 218 8.28 -5.16 -4.30
CA GLN A 218 8.68 -4.25 -5.38
C GLN A 218 7.97 -2.91 -5.36
N GLY A 219 7.25 -2.58 -4.28
CA GLY A 219 6.47 -1.34 -4.11
C GLY A 219 7.02 -0.15 -4.92
N PRO A 220 6.19 0.47 -5.78
CA PRO A 220 6.64 1.26 -6.91
C PRO A 220 7.62 2.36 -6.48
N ARG A 221 8.89 2.23 -6.90
CA ARG A 221 9.98 3.12 -6.45
C ARG A 221 9.86 4.55 -7.01
N ARG A 222 9.17 4.74 -8.14
CA ARG A 222 8.78 6.05 -8.72
C ARG A 222 7.54 5.85 -9.58
N ARG A 223 6.43 6.54 -9.29
CA ARG A 223 5.26 6.60 -10.19
C ARG A 223 5.16 7.97 -10.85
N PRO A 224 4.86 8.03 -12.17
CA PRO A 224 4.51 9.28 -12.83
C PRO A 224 3.21 9.84 -12.22
N ALA A 225 3.11 11.16 -12.16
CA ALA A 225 1.95 11.84 -11.60
C ALA A 225 0.67 11.39 -12.34
N PRO A 226 -0.43 11.07 -11.61
CA PRO A 226 -1.65 10.52 -12.20
C PRO A 226 -2.28 11.44 -13.25
N ALA A 227 -2.00 12.76 -13.17
CA ALA A 227 -2.42 13.75 -14.14
C ALA A 227 -1.90 13.51 -15.58
N GLN A 228 -0.82 12.76 -15.75
CA GLN A 228 -0.13 12.63 -17.05
C GLN A 228 -0.42 11.33 -17.80
N ALA A 229 -1.02 10.32 -17.14
CA ALA A 229 -1.27 9.02 -17.78
C ALA A 229 -2.42 8.25 -17.10
N PRO A 230 -3.69 8.56 -17.39
CA PRO A 230 -4.83 7.86 -16.79
C PRO A 230 -4.83 6.34 -17.09
N TRP A 231 -4.26 5.94 -18.23
CA TRP A 231 -4.12 4.54 -18.60
C TRP A 231 -3.00 3.81 -17.83
N ALA A 232 -2.10 4.51 -17.12
CA ALA A 232 -1.08 3.87 -16.29
C ALA A 232 -1.70 3.09 -15.12
N LEU A 233 -2.93 3.43 -14.73
CA LEU A 233 -3.73 2.73 -13.71
C LEU A 233 -4.60 1.61 -14.28
N ALA A 234 -4.69 1.48 -15.60
CA ALA A 234 -5.51 0.46 -16.26
C ALA A 234 -5.20 -0.99 -15.81
N PRO A 235 -3.93 -1.45 -15.71
CA PRO A 235 -3.65 -2.81 -15.26
C PRO A 235 -4.02 -3.02 -13.78
N GLU A 236 -3.93 -1.99 -12.94
CA GLU A 236 -4.34 -2.05 -11.54
C GLU A 236 -5.85 -2.17 -11.41
N LEU A 237 -6.60 -1.33 -12.11
CA LEU A 237 -8.06 -1.42 -12.19
C LEU A 237 -8.52 -2.75 -12.79
N LEU A 238 -7.87 -3.21 -13.85
CA LEU A 238 -8.17 -4.50 -14.47
C LEU A 238 -7.95 -5.64 -13.48
N SER A 239 -6.84 -5.65 -12.73
CA SER A 239 -6.59 -6.66 -11.70
C SER A 239 -7.63 -6.60 -10.57
N LEU A 240 -8.04 -5.39 -10.17
CA LEU A 240 -9.00 -5.17 -9.10
C LEU A 240 -10.40 -5.68 -9.46
N ILE A 241 -10.78 -5.55 -10.74
CA ILE A 241 -12.08 -6.00 -11.28
C ILE A 241 -12.05 -7.49 -11.65
N ALA A 242 -10.98 -7.95 -12.31
CA ALA A 242 -10.88 -9.32 -12.82
C ALA A 242 -10.85 -10.35 -11.68
N GLN A 243 -10.21 -10.02 -10.56
CA GLN A 243 -10.07 -10.94 -9.42
C GLN A 243 -11.42 -11.37 -8.81
N PRO A 244 -12.29 -10.47 -8.31
CA PRO A 244 -13.57 -10.90 -7.77
C PRO A 244 -14.45 -11.55 -8.84
N ALA A 245 -14.33 -11.14 -10.12
CA ALA A 245 -15.05 -11.77 -11.22
C ALA A 245 -14.66 -13.25 -11.40
N VAL A 246 -13.39 -13.60 -11.21
CA VAL A 246 -12.90 -15.00 -11.28
C VAL A 246 -13.55 -15.87 -10.21
N LEU A 247 -13.70 -15.39 -8.97
CA LEU A 247 -14.39 -16.14 -7.92
C LEU A 247 -15.84 -16.44 -8.30
N VAL A 248 -16.55 -15.40 -8.72
CA VAL A 248 -17.98 -15.49 -9.06
C VAL A 248 -18.16 -16.40 -10.28
N ALA A 249 -17.36 -16.21 -11.33
CA ALA A 249 -17.39 -17.04 -12.53
C ALA A 249 -17.06 -18.51 -12.22
N GLY A 250 -16.04 -18.77 -11.40
CA GLY A 250 -15.65 -20.12 -11.01
C GLY A 250 -16.76 -20.84 -10.24
N ALA A 251 -17.42 -20.16 -9.30
CA ALA A 251 -18.56 -20.71 -8.56
C ALA A 251 -19.77 -20.99 -9.48
N ILE A 252 -20.10 -20.06 -10.38
CA ILE A 252 -21.19 -20.22 -11.36
C ILE A 252 -20.93 -21.42 -12.26
N VAL A 253 -19.72 -21.51 -12.83
CA VAL A 253 -19.30 -22.62 -13.70
C VAL A 253 -19.39 -23.95 -12.96
N TRP A 254 -18.93 -23.99 -11.71
CA TRP A 254 -19.01 -25.19 -10.89
C TRP A 254 -20.45 -25.66 -10.65
N ILE A 255 -21.33 -24.74 -10.24
CA ILE A 255 -22.76 -25.01 -9.99
C ILE A 255 -23.45 -25.46 -11.28
N ALA A 256 -23.18 -24.79 -12.41
CA ALA A 256 -23.75 -25.14 -13.70
C ALA A 256 -23.33 -26.54 -14.15
N GLY A 257 -22.06 -26.90 -13.97
CA GLY A 257 -21.56 -28.26 -14.23
C GLY A 257 -22.22 -29.31 -13.32
N TRP A 258 -22.55 -28.94 -12.08
CA TRP A 258 -23.27 -29.80 -11.15
C TRP A 258 -24.72 -30.06 -11.59
N ILE A 259 -25.45 -28.99 -11.92
CA ILE A 259 -26.84 -29.07 -12.42
C ILE A 259 -26.89 -29.85 -13.75
N GLY A 260 -25.96 -29.57 -14.66
CA GLY A 260 -25.88 -30.27 -15.94
C GLY A 260 -25.65 -31.77 -15.78
N ALA A 261 -24.75 -32.16 -14.86
CA ALA A 261 -24.53 -33.57 -14.54
C ALA A 261 -25.77 -34.23 -13.92
N ALA A 262 -26.43 -33.56 -12.98
CA ALA A 262 -27.66 -34.08 -12.36
C ALA A 262 -28.78 -34.30 -13.40
N HIS A 263 -28.90 -33.41 -14.40
CA HIS A 263 -29.86 -33.58 -15.50
C HIS A 263 -29.49 -34.71 -16.47
N TYR A 264 -28.20 -34.87 -16.80
CA TYR A 264 -27.77 -35.85 -17.80
C TYR A 264 -27.77 -37.29 -17.27
N PHE A 265 -27.39 -37.50 -16.01
CA PHE A 265 -27.26 -38.84 -15.43
C PHE A 265 -28.53 -39.33 -14.71
N GLY A 266 -29.51 -38.45 -14.48
CA GLY A 266 -30.73 -38.79 -13.76
C GLY A 266 -30.51 -39.10 -12.27
N PRO A 267 -31.55 -39.53 -11.53
CA PRO A 267 -31.51 -39.75 -10.08
C PRO A 267 -30.70 -40.98 -9.64
N THR A 268 -30.11 -41.74 -10.57
CA THR A 268 -29.36 -42.96 -10.29
C THR A 268 -27.85 -42.74 -10.29
N THR A 269 -27.37 -41.55 -9.95
CA THR A 269 -25.95 -41.34 -9.67
C THR A 269 -25.56 -42.16 -8.44
N GLY A 270 -24.52 -42.97 -8.57
CA GLY A 270 -24.02 -43.78 -7.46
C GLY A 270 -23.51 -42.87 -6.33
N PHE A 271 -23.63 -43.33 -5.07
CA PHE A 271 -23.12 -42.63 -3.89
C PHE A 271 -21.66 -42.14 -4.04
N THR A 272 -20.83 -42.89 -4.77
CA THR A 272 -19.44 -42.54 -5.07
C THR A 272 -19.29 -41.26 -5.89
N PHE A 273 -20.21 -40.99 -6.81
CA PHE A 273 -20.21 -39.77 -7.62
C PHE A 273 -20.55 -38.54 -6.77
N GLU A 274 -21.59 -38.63 -5.94
CA GLU A 274 -22.02 -37.54 -5.05
C GLU A 274 -20.95 -37.22 -3.99
N LEU A 275 -20.38 -38.25 -3.36
CA LEU A 275 -19.27 -38.10 -2.42
C LEU A 275 -18.07 -37.42 -3.09
N GLY A 276 -17.80 -37.79 -4.34
CA GLY A 276 -16.67 -37.24 -5.07
C GLY A 276 -16.82 -35.77 -5.42
N ARG A 277 -18.01 -35.37 -5.87
CA ARG A 277 -18.35 -33.96 -6.10
C ARG A 277 -18.36 -33.14 -4.82
N ALA A 278 -18.84 -33.71 -3.70
CA ALA A 278 -18.80 -33.06 -2.40
C ALA A 278 -17.36 -32.76 -1.98
N LEU A 279 -16.45 -33.73 -2.12
CA LEU A 279 -15.04 -33.54 -1.82
C LEU A 279 -14.40 -32.45 -2.68
N GLN A 280 -14.65 -32.45 -3.99
CA GLN A 280 -14.16 -31.41 -4.90
C GLN A 280 -14.69 -30.02 -4.53
N THR A 281 -15.95 -29.93 -4.09
CA THR A 281 -16.57 -28.68 -3.63
C THR A 281 -15.88 -28.16 -2.37
N VAL A 282 -15.55 -29.03 -1.42
CA VAL A 282 -14.79 -28.65 -0.21
C VAL A 282 -13.39 -28.13 -0.57
N ILE A 283 -12.71 -28.78 -1.52
CA ILE A 283 -11.38 -28.35 -2.00
C ILE A 283 -11.46 -26.97 -2.65
N LEU A 284 -12.44 -26.74 -3.53
CA LEU A 284 -12.66 -25.43 -4.16
C LEU A 284 -12.99 -24.34 -3.15
N LEU A 285 -13.85 -24.64 -2.17
CA LEU A 285 -14.20 -23.70 -1.11
C LEU A 285 -12.96 -23.32 -0.28
N ALA A 286 -12.12 -24.29 0.07
CA ALA A 286 -10.87 -24.05 0.80
C ALA A 286 -9.88 -23.19 -0.02
N PHE A 287 -9.74 -23.48 -1.32
CA PHE A 287 -8.94 -22.68 -2.24
C PHE A 287 -9.47 -21.25 -2.30
N PHE A 288 -10.76 -21.04 -2.57
CA PHE A 288 -11.35 -19.71 -2.68
C PHE A 288 -11.27 -18.91 -1.38
N TYR A 289 -11.45 -19.56 -0.23
CA TYR A 289 -11.28 -18.92 1.07
C TYR A 289 -9.86 -18.38 1.27
N LYS A 290 -8.84 -19.20 0.97
CA LYS A 290 -7.44 -18.77 1.06
C LYS A 290 -7.08 -17.70 0.02
N TRP A 291 -7.53 -17.91 -1.21
CA TRP A 291 -7.30 -17.00 -2.33
C TRP A 291 -7.89 -15.61 -2.05
N ALA A 292 -9.13 -15.54 -1.55
CA ALA A 292 -9.78 -14.28 -1.20
C ALA A 292 -9.01 -13.51 -0.11
N GLY A 293 -8.46 -14.22 0.88
CA GLY A 293 -7.61 -13.61 1.91
C GLY A 293 -6.34 -12.98 1.33
N TRP A 294 -5.70 -13.62 0.36
CA TRP A 294 -4.52 -13.05 -0.31
C TRP A 294 -4.87 -11.90 -1.24
N MET A 295 -5.99 -11.99 -1.96
CA MET A 295 -6.39 -10.93 -2.90
C MET A 295 -6.86 -9.67 -2.20
N THR A 296 -7.50 -9.77 -1.04
CA THR A 296 -7.85 -8.58 -0.24
C THR A 296 -6.61 -7.83 0.24
N GLN A 297 -5.53 -8.53 0.59
CA GLN A 297 -4.24 -7.91 0.89
C GLN A 297 -3.64 -7.21 -0.34
N LEU A 298 -3.69 -7.87 -1.50
CA LEU A 298 -3.20 -7.31 -2.76
C LEU A 298 -3.99 -6.06 -3.16
N GLN A 299 -5.32 -6.11 -3.09
CA GLN A 299 -6.22 -4.99 -3.36
C GLN A 299 -6.00 -3.85 -2.37
N GLY A 300 -5.78 -4.15 -1.09
CA GLY A 300 -5.43 -3.14 -0.09
C GLY A 300 -4.10 -2.44 -0.37
N ALA A 301 -3.09 -3.20 -0.79
CA ALA A 301 -1.81 -2.63 -1.23
C ALA A 301 -1.98 -1.74 -2.46
N ILE A 302 -2.75 -2.18 -3.46
CA ILE A 302 -3.05 -1.39 -4.67
C ILE A 302 -3.85 -0.14 -4.31
N ALA A 303 -4.91 -0.26 -3.50
CA ALA A 303 -5.76 0.85 -3.09
C ALA A 303 -4.99 1.89 -2.28
N THR A 304 -4.14 1.47 -1.34
CA THR A 304 -3.30 2.41 -0.58
C THR A 304 -2.28 3.11 -1.47
N THR A 305 -1.74 2.45 -2.50
CA THR A 305 -0.96 3.15 -3.53
C THR A 305 -1.78 4.15 -4.34
N LEU A 306 -3.04 3.85 -4.68
CA LEU A 306 -3.92 4.76 -5.40
C LEU A 306 -4.28 6.00 -4.57
N VAL A 307 -4.57 5.83 -3.28
CA VAL A 307 -4.88 6.95 -2.37
C VAL A 307 -3.69 7.88 -2.21
N ARG A 308 -2.46 7.34 -2.05
CA ARG A 308 -1.23 8.16 -1.98
C ARG A 308 -0.92 8.94 -3.26
N LEU A 309 -1.54 8.59 -4.39
CA LEU A 309 -1.38 9.34 -5.64
C LEU A 309 -2.34 10.52 -5.73
N HIS A 310 -3.45 10.50 -4.98
CA HIS A 310 -4.45 11.57 -4.97
C HIS A 310 -4.26 12.58 -3.84
N SER A 311 -3.55 12.22 -2.76
CA SER A 311 -3.14 13.11 -1.66
C SER A 311 -1.83 13.81 -1.97
#